data_AF-A0A5K0ZFX8-F1
#
_entry.id   AF-A0A5K0ZFX8-F1
#
_cell.length_a   1.000
_cell.length_b   1.000
_cell.length_c   1.000
_cell.angle_alpha   90.00
_cell.angle_beta   90.00
_cell.angle_gamma   90.00
#
_symmetry.space_group_name_H-M   'P 1'
#
loop_
_entity.id
_entity.type
_entity.pdbx_description
1 polymer ?
#
loop_
_entity_poly.entity_id
_entity_poly.type
_entity_poly.pdbx_seq_one_letter_code
_entity_poly.pdbx_strand_id
1 'polypeptide(L)' 'MSFKFRVTKDPYNVLSNWNSNISFCDWNGVSCSRGSQRVVALNLSEKALEGTLSPYISNLSILEVL' A
#
# COMPACT_ATOMS: atom_id res chain seq x y z
N MET A 1 -0.51 -4.02 8.81
CA MET A 1 0.61 -4.11 7.84
C MET A 1 0.72 -5.49 7.15
N SER A 2 -0.39 -6.09 6.74
CA SER A 2 -0.35 -7.42 6.09
C SER A 2 0.27 -7.40 4.70
N PHE A 3 0.14 -6.29 3.97
CA PHE A 3 0.74 -6.10 2.65
C PHE A 3 2.27 -6.07 2.72
N LYS A 4 2.84 -5.12 3.48
CA LYS A 4 4.30 -4.96 3.64
C LYS A 4 5.00 -6.24 4.11
N PHE A 5 4.39 -7.00 5.01
CA PHE A 5 4.97 -8.25 5.54
C PHE A 5 5.16 -9.33 4.47
N ARG A 6 4.38 -9.29 3.38
CA ARG A 6 4.49 -10.27 2.30
C ARG A 6 5.31 -9.78 1.11
N VAL A 7 5.86 -8.57 1.18
CA VAL A 7 6.84 -8.07 0.21
C VAL A 7 8.21 -8.60 0.61
N THR A 8 8.80 -9.41 -0.26
CA THR A 8 10.10 -10.05 -0.07
C THR A 8 11.24 -9.24 -0.69
N LYS A 9 10.93 -8.36 -1.65
CA LYS A 9 11.91 -7.47 -2.28
C LYS A 9 11.31 -6.10 -2.53
N ASP A 10 12.01 -5.08 -2.06
CA ASP A 10 11.69 -3.66 -2.25
C ASP A 10 12.98 -2.90 -2.61
N PRO A 11 13.45 -3.02 -3.87
CA PRO A 11 14.77 -2.53 -4.27
C PRO A 11 14.89 -1.00 -4.19
N TYR A 12 13.77 -0.28 -4.20
CA TYR A 12 13.74 1.19 -4.13
C TYR A 12 13.29 1.71 -2.76
N ASN A 13 13.15 0.84 -1.75
CA ASN A 13 12.68 1.19 -0.41
C ASN A 13 11.33 1.96 -0.43
N VAL A 14 10.44 1.63 -1.36
CA VAL A 14 9.14 2.31 -1.51
C VAL A 14 8.30 2.14 -0.25
N LEU A 15 8.32 0.98 0.38
CA LEU A 15 7.52 0.67 1.57
C LEU A 15 8.18 1.12 2.88
N SER A 16 9.28 1.87 2.82
CA SER A 16 10.01 2.34 4.00
C SER A 16 9.14 3.17 4.95
N ASN A 17 8.31 4.07 4.42
CA ASN A 17 7.41 4.93 5.20
C ASN A 17 6.07 4.26 5.57
N TRP A 18 5.83 3.02 5.14
CA TRP A 18 4.69 2.24 5.58
C TRP A 18 4.96 1.73 7.00
N ASN A 19 4.71 2.57 8.00
CA ASN A 19 4.84 2.27 9.43
C ASN A 19 3.66 2.86 10.24
N SER A 20 3.48 2.38 11.47
CA SER A 20 2.35 2.77 12.35
C SER A 20 2.41 4.20 12.86
N ASN A 21 3.56 4.86 12.76
CA ASN A 21 3.77 6.22 13.25
C ASN A 21 3.46 7.27 12.16
N ILE A 22 3.32 6.83 10.91
CA ILE A 22 2.97 7.67 9.76
C ILE A 22 1.53 7.36 9.36
N SER A 23 0.73 8.40 9.16
CA SER A 23 -0.63 8.26 8.64
C SER A 23 -0.61 7.47 7.33
N PHE A 24 -1.51 6.51 7.16
CA PHE A 24 -1.55 5.69 5.95
C PHE A 24 -1.80 6.52 4.68
N CYS A 25 -2.39 7.70 4.80
CA CYS A 25 -2.54 8.63 3.68
C CYS A 25 -1.24 9.29 3.21
N ASP A 26 -0.19 9.25 4.05
CA ASP A 26 1.14 9.79 3.73
C ASP A 26 2.11 8.68 3.29
N TRP A 27 1.63 7.44 3.18
CA TRP A 27 2.44 6.33 2.68
C TRP A 27 2.70 6.46 1.18
N ASN A 28 3.88 6.03 0.76
CA ASN A 28 4.26 6.07 -0.65
C ASN A 28 3.27 5.25 -1.50
N GLY A 29 2.76 5.86 -2.56
CA GLY A 29 1.81 5.22 -3.48
C GLY A 29 0.37 5.21 -3.00
N VAL A 30 0.07 5.64 -1.77
CA VAL A 30 -1.31 5.70 -1.25
C VAL A 30 -1.93 7.05 -1.59
N SER A 31 -3.16 7.02 -2.10
CA SER A 31 -3.99 8.21 -2.24
C SER A 31 -5.23 8.07 -1.38
N CYS A 32 -5.58 9.14 -0.65
CA CYS A 32 -6.77 9.19 0.19
C CYS A 32 -7.82 10.16 -0.35
N SER A 33 -9.09 9.89 -0.03
CA SER A 33 -10.20 10.81 -0.22
C SER A 33 -10.00 12.09 0.58
N ARG A 34 -10.36 13.23 -0.01
CA ARG A 34 -10.42 14.51 0.71
C ARG A 34 -11.57 14.44 1.73
N GLY A 35 -11.26 14.62 3.01
CA GLY A 35 -12.25 14.77 4.09
C GLY A 35 -12.75 13.49 4.76
N SER A 36 -12.40 12.28 4.29
CA SER A 36 -12.84 11.02 4.94
C SER A 36 -11.74 10.03 5.31
N GLN A 37 -10.45 10.38 5.13
CA GLN A 37 -9.30 9.51 5.42
C GLN A 37 -9.48 8.07 4.89
N ARG A 38 -10.11 7.91 3.72
CA ARG A 38 -10.27 6.60 3.09
C ARG A 38 -9.26 6.47 1.98
N VAL A 39 -8.55 5.35 1.92
CA VAL A 39 -7.71 5.02 0.76
C VAL A 39 -8.62 4.87 -0.46
N VAL A 40 -8.31 5.60 -1.53
CA VAL A 40 -9.04 5.54 -2.81
C VAL A 40 -8.19 4.99 -3.94
N ALA A 41 -6.87 5.03 -3.83
CA ALA A 41 -5.97 4.41 -4.79
C ALA A 41 -4.68 3.94 -4.11
N LEU A 42 -4.11 2.86 -4.64
CA LEU A 42 -2.78 2.38 -4.31
C LEU A 42 -2.01 2.17 -5.61
N ASN A 43 -1.06 3.06 -5.90
CA ASN A 43 -0.19 2.97 -7.06
C ASN A 43 1.20 2.48 -6.61
N LEU A 44 1.51 1.24 -6.97
CA LEU A 44 2.82 0.62 -6.77
C LEU A 44 3.41 0.15 -8.11
N SER A 45 2.88 0.67 -9.22
CA SER A 45 3.33 0.32 -10.56
C SER A 45 4.80 0.71 -10.73
N GLU A 46 5.54 -0.10 -11.50
CA GLU A 46 6.95 0.14 -11.82
C GLU A 46 7.91 0.22 -10.61
N LYS A 47 7.47 -0.21 -9.42
CA LYS A 47 8.30 -0.20 -8.19
C LYS A 47 9.13 -1.47 -7.98
N ALA A 48 9.11 -2.40 -8.92
CA ALA A 48 9.84 -3.68 -8.87
C ALA A 48 9.68 -4.41 -7.53
N LEU A 49 8.50 -4.31 -6.91
CA LEU A 49 8.17 -5.00 -5.67
C LEU A 49 7.94 -6.49 -5.99
N GLU A 50 8.60 -7.37 -5.24
CA GLU A 50 8.34 -8.81 -5.31
C GLU A 50 7.75 -9.28 -3.99
N GLY A 51 6.82 -10.23 -4.05
CA GLY A 51 6.15 -10.74 -2.86
C GLY A 51 4.88 -11.53 -3.16
N THR A 52 4.14 -11.86 -2.11
CA THR A 52 2.83 -12.52 -2.25
C THR A 52 1.72 -11.57 -1.82
N LEU A 53 0.71 -11.38 -2.67
CA LEU A 53 -0.49 -10.65 -2.27
C LEU A 53 -1.20 -11.43 -1.17
N SER A 54 -1.42 -10.78 -0.04
CA SER A 54 -2.17 -11.39 1.07
C SER A 54 -3.60 -11.64 0.61
N PRO A 55 -4.19 -12.85 0.82
CA PRO A 55 -5.58 -13.11 0.46
C PRO A 55 -6.57 -12.16 1.17
N TYR A 56 -6.14 -11.52 2.27
CA TYR A 56 -6.93 -10.50 2.99
C TYR A 56 -7.06 -9.14 2.28
N ILE A 57 -6.41 -8.92 1.12
CA ILE A 57 -6.69 -7.75 0.26
C ILE A 57 -8.15 -7.75 -0.22
N SER A 58 -8.79 -8.93 -0.23
CA SER A 58 -10.22 -9.14 -0.53
C SER A 58 -11.20 -8.48 0.46
N ASN A 59 -10.75 -7.91 1.59
CA ASN A 59 -11.64 -7.27 2.57
C ASN A 59 -11.71 -5.73 2.43
N LEU A 60 -11.00 -5.17 1.44
CA LEU A 60 -11.13 -3.79 1.01
C LEU A 60 -12.10 -3.77 -0.17
N SER A 61 -13.37 -3.43 0.08
CA SER A 61 -14.46 -3.49 -0.90
C SER A 61 -14.28 -2.61 -2.14
N ILE A 62 -13.29 -1.71 -2.15
CA ILE A 62 -12.92 -0.87 -3.30
C ILE A 62 -11.40 -0.60 -3.23
N LEU A 63 -10.57 -1.55 -3.64
CA LEU A 63 -9.15 -1.29 -3.92
C LEU A 63 -8.91 -1.51 -5.41
N GLU A 64 -8.76 -0.41 -6.15
CA GLU A 64 -8.32 -0.46 -7.54
C GLU A 64 -6.79 -0.51 -7.53
N VAL A 65 -6.25 -1.69 -7.87
CA VAL A 65 -4.80 -1.89 -8.05
C VAL A 65 -4.51 -1.58 -9.52
N LEU A 66 -3.78 -0.50 -9.78
CA LEU A 66 -3.29 -0.09 -11.09
C LEU A 66 -1.79 -0.39 -11.23
#